data_AF-A0AAD5GIJ5-F1
#
_entry.id   AF-A0AAD5GIJ5-F1
#
_cell.length_a   1.000
_cell.length_b   1.000
_cell.length_c   1.000
_cell.angle_alpha   90.00
_cell.angle_beta   90.00
_cell.angle_gamma   90.00
#
_symmetry.space_group_name_H-M   'P 1'
#
loop_
_entity.id
_entity.type
_entity.pdbx_description
1 polymer ?
#
loop_
_entity_poly.entity_id
_entity_poly.type
_entity_poly.pdbx_seq_one_letter_code
_entity_poly.pdbx_strand_id
1 'polypeptide(L)'
;MIVTEKCDVYSFGVVALETIGGKHPGDLLSSLNYLTSHGTMLEDILDKRLPYPTNRSTEREMMRIFDVALACILTDPKSRPTMRNVSQALSC
;
A
#
# COMPACT_ATOMS: atom_id res chain seq x y z
N MET A 1 2.22 -6.25 -23.61
CA MET A 1 2.57 -6.29 -22.17
C MET A 1 3.76 -7.21 -22.01
N ILE A 2 4.88 -6.73 -21.47
CA ILE A 2 6.04 -7.60 -21.18
C ILE A 2 5.86 -8.13 -19.76
N VAL A 3 5.79 -9.45 -19.60
CA VAL A 3 5.69 -10.10 -18.30
C VAL A 3 7.07 -10.16 -17.67
N THR A 4 7.20 -9.68 -16.44
CA THR A 4 8.45 -9.65 -15.66
C THR A 4 8.12 -9.87 -14.18
N GLU A 5 9.13 -10.06 -13.34
CA GLU A 5 8.98 -10.07 -11.86
C GLU A 5 8.27 -8.83 -11.31
N LYS A 6 8.28 -7.71 -12.04
CA LYS A 6 7.57 -6.47 -11.66
C LYS A 6 6.05 -6.61 -11.70
N CYS A 7 5.52 -7.61 -12.41
CA CYS A 7 4.09 -7.95 -12.37
C CYS A 7 3.70 -8.51 -11.00
N ASP A 8 4.56 -9.34 -10.41
CA ASP A 8 4.35 -9.90 -9.07
C ASP A 8 4.48 -8.81 -8.01
N VAL A 9 5.44 -7.88 -8.16
CA VAL A 9 5.56 -6.69 -7.29
C VAL A 9 4.27 -5.86 -7.30
N TYR A 10 3.71 -5.60 -8.48
CA TYR A 10 2.45 -4.86 -8.59
C TYR A 10 1.30 -5.58 -7.90
N SER A 11 1.16 -6.88 -8.17
CA SER A 11 0.10 -7.71 -7.59
C SER A 11 0.22 -7.78 -6.06
N PHE A 12 1.46 -7.86 -5.54
CA PHE A 12 1.73 -7.74 -4.12
C PHE A 12 1.25 -6.40 -3.55
N GLY A 13 1.58 -5.28 -4.20
CA GLY A 13 1.15 -3.95 -3.77
C GLY A 13 -0.37 -3.82 -3.69
N VAL A 14 -1.09 -4.37 -4.67
CA VAL A 14 -2.57 -4.42 -4.67
C VAL A 14 -3.09 -5.22 -3.48
N VAL A 15 -2.57 -6.43 -3.23
CA VAL A 15 -2.97 -7.27 -2.10
C VAL A 15 -2.65 -6.62 -0.75
N ALA A 16 -1.49 -5.96 -0.63
CA ALA A 16 -1.10 -5.25 0.58
C ALA A 16 -2.09 -4.10 0.89
N LEU A 17 -2.45 -3.31 -0.13
CA LEU A 17 -3.44 -2.25 -0.01
C LEU A 17 -4.83 -2.77 0.37
N GLU A 18 -5.28 -3.86 -0.28
CA GLU A 18 -6.53 -4.54 0.06
C GLU A 18 -6.54 -5.03 1.51
N THR A 19 -5.40 -5.55 1.98
CA THR A 19 -5.25 -6.05 3.36
C THR A 19 -5.32 -4.92 4.38
N ILE A 20 -4.66 -3.78 4.13
CA ILE A 20 -4.67 -2.62 5.04
C ILE A 20 -6.07 -2.00 5.12
N GLY A 21 -6.73 -1.85 3.97
CA GLY A 21 -8.04 -1.18 3.90
C GLY A 21 -9.25 -2.07 4.09
N GLY A 22 -9.07 -3.40 4.08
CA GLY A 22 -10.15 -4.38 4.24
C GLY A 22 -11.26 -4.27 3.20
N LYS A 23 -10.97 -3.66 2.04
CA LYS A 23 -11.92 -3.40 0.95
C LYS A 23 -11.25 -3.61 -0.40
N HIS A 24 -12.06 -3.85 -1.42
CA HIS A 24 -11.58 -4.13 -2.77
C HIS A 24 -10.66 -2.99 -3.27
N PRO A 25 -9.52 -3.31 -3.90
CA PRO A 25 -8.53 -2.33 -4.30
C PRO A 25 -9.06 -1.30 -5.29
N GLY A 26 -10.06 -1.63 -6.11
CA GLY A 26 -10.75 -0.65 -6.97
C GLY A 26 -11.37 0.50 -6.19
N ASP A 27 -12.05 0.19 -5.08
CA ASP A 27 -12.70 1.20 -4.23
C ASP A 27 -11.65 2.04 -3.47
N LEU A 28 -10.56 1.38 -3.06
CA LEU A 28 -9.44 2.05 -2.42
C LEU A 28 -8.68 2.96 -3.41
N LEU A 29 -8.40 2.53 -4.63
CA LEU A 29 -7.69 3.33 -5.64
C LEU A 29 -8.50 4.56 -6.09
N SER A 30 -9.83 4.42 -6.23
CA SER A 30 -10.72 5.57 -6.42
C SER A 30 -10.63 6.56 -5.27
N SER A 31 -10.51 6.06 -4.03
CA SER A 31 -10.27 6.88 -2.84
C SER A 31 -8.86 7.48 -2.85
N LEU A 32 -7.84 6.75 -3.32
CA LEU A 32 -6.43 7.19 -3.31
C LEU A 32 -6.16 8.35 -4.25
N ASN A 33 -6.74 8.34 -5.46
CA ASN A 33 -6.66 9.49 -6.36
C ASN A 33 -7.20 10.78 -5.69
N TYR A 34 -8.28 10.64 -4.92
CA TYR A 34 -8.86 11.73 -4.13
C TYR A 34 -7.96 12.12 -2.94
N LEU A 35 -7.35 11.15 -2.27
CA LEU A 35 -6.49 11.37 -1.10
C LEU A 35 -5.12 11.99 -1.48
N THR A 36 -4.54 11.64 -2.63
CA THR A 36 -3.30 12.28 -3.12
C THR A 36 -3.46 13.77 -3.41
N SER A 37 -4.70 14.23 -3.71
CA SER A 37 -5.01 15.64 -3.92
C SER A 37 -5.34 16.43 -2.65
N HIS A 38 -5.71 15.76 -1.55
CA HIS A 38 -6.23 16.41 -0.34
C HIS A 38 -5.48 16.07 0.96
N GLY A 39 -4.45 15.22 0.88
CA GLY A 39 -3.74 14.67 2.02
C GLY A 39 -4.35 13.35 2.47
N THR A 40 -3.55 12.30 2.50
CA THR A 40 -3.92 10.98 3.02
C THR A 40 -3.85 10.97 4.55
N MET A 41 -4.97 10.88 5.26
CA MET A 41 -4.98 10.48 6.67
C MET A 41 -5.07 8.95 6.76
N LEU A 42 -4.31 8.36 7.69
CA LEU A 42 -4.29 6.91 7.92
C LEU A 42 -5.69 6.34 8.20
N GLU A 43 -6.55 7.11 8.86
CA GLU A 43 -7.94 6.75 9.17
C GLU A 43 -8.82 6.49 7.93
N ASP A 44 -8.53 7.14 6.80
CA ASP A 44 -9.27 6.93 5.56
C ASP A 44 -8.83 5.66 4.81
N ILE A 45 -7.64 5.17 5.16
CA ILE A 45 -6.97 4.03 4.52
C ILE A 45 -7.29 2.74 5.27
N LEU A 46 -7.30 2.76 6.60
CA LEU A 46 -7.45 1.56 7.43
C LEU A 46 -8.85 0.92 7.33
N ASP A 47 -8.90 -0.40 7.51
CA ASP A 47 -10.15 -1.15 7.66
C ASP A 47 -10.95 -0.64 8.86
N LYS A 48 -12.07 0.04 8.59
CA LYS A 48 -12.97 0.63 9.59
C LYS A 48 -13.66 -0.40 10.48
N ARG A 49 -13.60 -1.69 10.14
CA ARG A 49 -14.12 -2.78 10.98
C ARG A 49 -13.15 -3.14 12.11
N LEU A 50 -11.89 -2.71 12.02
CA LEU A 50 -10.88 -2.94 13.04
C LEU A 50 -10.75 -1.73 13.98
N PRO A 51 -10.37 -1.94 15.26
CA PRO A 51 -10.04 -0.84 16.15
C PRO A 51 -8.86 -0.04 15.60
N TYR A 52 -8.95 1.29 15.70
CA TYR A 52 -7.85 2.16 15.33
C TYR A 52 -6.61 1.89 16.21
N PRO A 53 -5.37 1.94 15.66
CA PRO A 53 -4.16 1.66 16.42
C PRO A 53 -4.04 2.53 17.67
N THR A 54 -3.80 1.91 18.83
CA THR A 54 -3.70 2.61 20.11
C THR A 54 -2.32 3.20 20.39
N ASN A 55 -1.29 2.81 19.63
CA ASN A 55 0.08 3.27 19.84
C ASN A 55 0.69 3.82 18.54
N ARG A 56 1.53 4.86 18.69
CA ARG A 56 2.18 5.56 17.57
C ARG A 56 3.17 4.72 16.77
N SER A 57 3.74 3.67 17.37
CA SER A 57 4.65 2.76 16.64
C SER A 57 3.89 1.94 15.61
N THR A 58 2.70 1.42 15.96
CA THR A 58 1.84 0.69 15.04
C THR A 58 1.32 1.61 13.95
N GLU A 59 0.89 2.84 14.27
CA GLU A 59 0.50 3.82 13.23
C GLU A 59 1.63 4.08 12.22
N ARG A 60 2.86 4.28 12.72
CA ARG A 60 4.03 4.51 11.87
C ARG A 60 4.33 3.30 10.99
N GLU A 61 4.22 2.10 11.53
CA GLU A 61 4.44 0.88 10.74
C GLU A 61 3.33 0.70 9.69
N MET A 62 2.07 0.97 10.02
CA MET A 62 0.97 0.95 9.05
C MET A 62 1.20 1.95 7.90
N MET A 63 1.62 3.18 8.22
CA MET A 63 2.01 4.17 7.20
C MET A 63 3.18 3.67 6.33
N ARG A 64 4.19 3.04 6.95
CA ARG A 64 5.33 2.48 6.21
C ARG A 64 4.90 1.37 5.25
N ILE A 65 4.05 0.44 5.68
CA ILE A 65 3.51 -0.62 4.82
C ILE A 65 2.72 0.00 3.67
N PHE A 66 1.90 1.01 3.97
CA PHE A 66 1.12 1.74 2.96
C PHE A 66 2.01 2.42 1.91
N ASP A 67 3.06 3.13 2.32
CA ASP A 67 4.01 3.78 1.40
C ASP A 67 4.73 2.77 0.51
N VAL A 68 5.15 1.62 1.07
CA VAL A 68 5.76 0.53 0.31
C VAL A 68 4.76 -0.04 -0.71
N ALA A 69 3.50 -0.22 -0.33
CA ALA A 69 2.48 -0.74 -1.21
C ALA A 69 2.17 0.24 -2.37
N LEU A 70 2.12 1.55 -2.10
CA LEU A 70 1.99 2.59 -3.13
C LEU A 70 3.15 2.57 -4.13
N ALA A 71 4.39 2.41 -3.66
CA ALA A 71 5.55 2.29 -4.54
C ALA A 71 5.48 1.03 -5.43
N CYS A 72 4.89 -0.06 -4.93
CA CYS A 72 4.72 -1.31 -5.68
C CYS A 72 3.72 -1.19 -6.84
N ILE A 73 2.69 -0.34 -6.72
CA ILE A 73 1.63 -0.21 -7.73
C ILE A 73 1.87 0.89 -8.77
N LEU A 74 3.08 1.46 -8.83
CA LEU A 74 3.41 2.47 -9.82
C LEU A 74 3.21 1.94 -11.26
N THR A 75 2.67 2.79 -12.13
CA THR A 75 2.34 2.40 -13.51
C THR A 75 3.58 1.96 -14.28
N ASP A 76 4.71 2.67 -14.13
CA ASP A 76 5.99 2.28 -14.73
C ASP A 76 6.64 1.13 -13.94
N PRO A 77 6.82 -0.08 -14.53
CA PRO A 77 7.49 -1.20 -13.89
C PRO A 77 8.92 -0.91 -13.41
N LYS A 78 9.63 0.04 -14.04
CA LYS A 78 11.00 0.42 -13.65
C LYS A 78 11.04 1.21 -12.35
N SER A 79 9.96 1.94 -12.06
CA SER A 79 9.84 2.75 -10.85
C SER A 79 9.43 1.92 -9.62
N ARG A 80 8.93 0.70 -9.82
CA ARG A 80 8.59 -0.21 -8.72
C ARG A 80 9.87 -0.72 -8.04
N PRO A 81 9.86 -0.99 -6.72
CA PRO A 81 10.97 -1.64 -6.03
C PRO A 81 11.18 -3.10 -6.51
N THR A 82 12.27 -3.73 -6.08
CA THR A 82 12.41 -5.19 -6.18
C THR A 82 11.71 -5.86 -4.99
N MET A 83 11.27 -7.12 -5.12
CA MET A 83 10.70 -7.85 -3.97
C MET A 83 11.69 -7.97 -2.80
N ARG A 84 13.01 -7.98 -3.07
CA ARG A 84 14.03 -7.92 -2.03
C ARG A 84 13.95 -6.62 -1.24
N ASN A 85 13.84 -5.48 -1.92
CA ASN A 85 13.70 -4.18 -1.24
C ASN A 85 12.37 -4.09 -0.49
N VAL A 86 11.28 -4.61 -1.06
CA VAL A 86 9.98 -4.70 -0.37
C VAL A 86 10.11 -5.51 0.92
N SER A 87 10.68 -6.71 0.85
CA SER A 87 10.89 -7.55 2.03
C SER A 87 11.75 -6.85 3.08
N GLN A 88 12.87 -6.24 2.70
CA GLN A 88 13.74 -5.49 3.63
C GLN A 88 13.02 -4.28 4.24
N ALA A 89 12.19 -3.59 3.47
CA ALA A 89 11.42 -2.45 3.95
C ALA A 89 10.31 -2.85 4.92
N LEU A 90 9.86 -4.11 4.90
CA LEU A 90 8.82 -4.65 5.78
C LEU A 90 9.39 -5.53 6.91
N SER A 91 10.69 -5.83 6.88
CA SER A 91 11.39 -6.48 7.97
C SER A 91 11.54 -5.51 9.15
N CYS A 92 11.18 -5.99 10.35
CA CYS A 92 11.48 -5.35 11.63
C CYS A 92 12.95 -5.49 11.99
#